data_AF-A0A952RL06-F1
#
_entry.id   AF-A0A952RL06-F1
#
_cell.length_a   1.000
_cell.length_b   1.000
_cell.length_c   1.000
_cell.angle_alpha   90.00
_cell.angle_beta   90.00
_cell.angle_gamma   90.00
#
_symmetry.space_group_name_H-M   'P 1'
#
loop_
_entity.id
_entity.type
_entity.pdbx_description
1 polymer ?
#
loop_
_entity_poly.entity_id
_entity_poly.type
_entity_poly.pdbx_seq_one_letter_code
_entity_poly.pdbx_strand_id
1 'polypeptide(L)'
;MAYERWLIARGNVLAPNWETLIALVKKMREEKWLVGPGRAFTTVEVGEANEEPVPETIDRAWIDDESREELRMVWSCAGAQAPLAGAEAKTIELQRAPDFVYPVRKEIGPLPTECRCKEDLSFEWDEEELTPTFTKSTGIYTECEACSRTFDPAKGTAKLSDPVTKKTEDVNGGAAYRFAIKVVSEEAAAFAPAFLAFVEKEFGRSFYEVGAAS
;
A
#
# COMPACT_ATOMS: atom_id res chain seq x y z
N MET A 1 0.07 12.66 16.85
CA MET A 1 0.05 11.23 16.49
C MET A 1 -0.70 11.14 15.19
N ALA A 2 -0.10 10.59 14.13
CA ALA A 2 -0.84 10.39 12.88
C ALA A 2 -1.48 8.99 12.90
N TYR A 3 -2.58 8.85 12.15
CA TYR A 3 -3.23 7.58 11.92
C TYR A 3 -3.09 7.24 10.46
N GLU A 4 -2.86 5.97 10.19
CA GLU A 4 -2.73 5.43 8.85
C GLU A 4 -3.82 4.39 8.64
N ARG A 5 -4.48 4.50 7.48
CA ARG A 5 -5.50 3.55 7.04
C ARG A 5 -5.15 3.09 5.63
N TRP A 6 -5.23 1.79 5.40
CA TRP A 6 -4.89 1.17 4.12
C TRP A 6 -6.10 0.48 3.51
N LEU A 7 -6.31 0.66 2.21
CA LEU A 7 -7.13 -0.22 1.39
C LEU A 7 -6.22 -1.23 0.70
N ILE A 8 -6.46 -2.51 1.00
CA ILE A 8 -5.78 -3.63 0.36
C ILE A 8 -6.82 -4.48 -0.36
N ALA A 9 -6.51 -4.87 -1.60
CA ALA A 9 -7.42 -5.68 -2.39
C ALA A 9 -7.58 -7.08 -1.77
N ARG A 10 -8.82 -7.58 -1.68
CA ARG A 10 -9.06 -8.95 -1.19
C ARG A 10 -8.35 -9.98 -2.07
N GLY A 11 -7.71 -10.94 -1.40
CA GLY A 11 -6.83 -11.94 -2.01
C GLY A 11 -5.37 -11.48 -2.10
N ASN A 12 -5.06 -10.20 -1.83
CA ASN A 12 -3.72 -9.67 -1.55
C ASN A 12 -2.73 -9.70 -2.73
N VAL A 13 -3.08 -10.35 -3.84
CA VAL A 13 -2.25 -10.52 -5.05
C VAL A 13 -2.42 -9.42 -6.11
N LEU A 14 -3.21 -8.37 -5.85
CA LEU A 14 -3.39 -7.29 -6.82
C LEU A 14 -2.06 -6.57 -7.08
N ALA A 15 -1.58 -6.63 -8.31
CA ALA A 15 -0.46 -5.84 -8.83
C ALA A 15 -0.93 -5.16 -10.12
N PRO A 16 -1.43 -3.92 -10.06
CA PRO A 16 -1.95 -3.24 -11.24
C PRO A 16 -0.82 -2.89 -12.21
N ASN A 17 -1.11 -2.99 -13.49
CA ASN A 17 -0.20 -2.54 -14.55
C ASN A 17 -0.19 -1.01 -14.64
N TRP A 18 0.76 -0.47 -15.41
CA TRP A 18 0.92 0.97 -15.60
C TRP A 18 -0.35 1.65 -16.17
N GLU A 19 -1.08 1.01 -17.08
CA GLU A 19 -2.33 1.55 -17.65
C GLU A 19 -3.38 1.78 -16.58
N THR A 20 -3.56 0.81 -15.70
CA THR A 20 -4.53 0.86 -14.60
C THR A 20 -4.15 1.96 -13.60
N LEU A 21 -2.86 2.09 -13.28
CA LEU A 21 -2.38 3.13 -12.37
C LEU A 21 -2.56 4.54 -12.94
N ILE A 22 -2.20 4.76 -14.21
CA ILE A 22 -2.41 6.04 -14.88
C ILE A 22 -3.90 6.40 -14.90
N ALA A 23 -4.75 5.45 -15.27
CA ALA A 23 -6.19 5.64 -15.31
C ALA A 23 -6.76 5.98 -13.93
N LEU A 24 -6.30 5.27 -12.88
CA LEU A 24 -6.70 5.55 -11.50
C LEU A 24 -6.30 6.96 -11.08
N VAL A 25 -5.02 7.34 -11.22
CA VAL A 25 -4.54 8.67 -10.82
C VAL A 25 -5.31 9.77 -11.55
N LYS A 26 -5.52 9.60 -12.86
CA LYS A 26 -6.31 10.54 -13.66
C LYS A 26 -7.71 10.74 -13.08
N LYS A 27 -8.44 9.64 -12.86
CA LYS A 27 -9.80 9.71 -12.29
C LYS A 27 -9.83 10.26 -10.87
N MET A 28 -8.84 9.91 -10.05
CA MET A 28 -8.76 10.45 -8.69
C MET A 28 -8.51 11.97 -8.67
N ARG A 29 -7.77 12.50 -9.65
CA ARG A 29 -7.63 13.96 -9.86
C ARG A 29 -8.94 14.58 -10.37
N GLU A 30 -9.62 13.96 -11.33
CA GLU A 30 -10.90 14.43 -11.88
C GLU A 30 -12.01 14.53 -10.82
N GLU A 31 -12.11 13.51 -9.95
CA GLU A 31 -13.04 13.47 -8.83
C GLU A 31 -12.62 14.39 -7.67
N LYS A 32 -11.39 14.92 -7.69
CA LYS A 32 -10.78 15.80 -6.67
C LYS A 32 -10.43 15.10 -5.34
N TRP A 33 -10.14 13.80 -5.40
CA TRP A 33 -9.52 13.08 -4.28
C TRP A 33 -8.06 13.50 -4.09
N LEU A 34 -7.33 13.76 -5.19
CA LEU A 34 -5.92 14.17 -5.19
C LEU A 34 -5.80 15.67 -5.50
N VAL A 35 -4.96 16.37 -4.74
CA VAL A 35 -4.83 17.84 -4.84
C VAL A 35 -3.38 18.26 -4.93
N GLY A 36 -3.14 19.27 -5.76
CA GLY A 36 -1.83 19.88 -5.92
C GLY A 36 -0.82 18.95 -6.61
N PRO A 37 0.45 19.34 -6.61
CA PRO A 37 1.52 18.50 -7.12
C PRO A 37 1.67 17.25 -6.24
N GLY A 38 1.85 16.10 -6.88
CA GLY A 38 2.23 14.88 -6.18
C GLY A 38 3.73 14.81 -5.96
N ARG A 39 4.15 13.98 -5.02
CA ARG A 39 5.56 13.60 -4.81
C ARG A 39 5.70 12.09 -4.92
N ALA A 40 6.74 11.63 -5.59
CA ALA A 40 7.12 10.24 -5.68
C ALA A 40 8.39 9.98 -4.89
N PHE A 41 8.52 8.78 -4.36
CA PHE A 41 9.76 8.31 -3.75
C PHE A 41 10.49 7.42 -4.76
N THR A 42 11.81 7.60 -4.87
CA THR A 42 12.68 6.76 -5.69
C THR A 42 13.56 5.90 -4.80
N THR A 43 13.80 4.65 -5.22
CA THR A 43 14.86 3.79 -4.68
C THR A 43 16.21 4.47 -4.88
N VAL A 44 17.09 4.41 -3.87
CA VAL A 44 18.41 5.04 -3.93
C VAL A 44 19.45 3.95 -3.70
N GLU A 45 20.36 3.71 -4.65
CA GLU A 45 21.43 2.72 -4.41
C GLU A 45 22.37 3.14 -3.26
N VAL A 46 22.47 4.44 -2.95
CA VAL A 46 23.20 4.99 -1.78
C VAL A 46 22.64 6.39 -1.41
N GLY A 47 22.20 6.61 -0.17
CA GLY A 47 21.97 7.96 0.39
C GLY A 47 20.56 8.21 0.94
N GLU A 48 20.18 9.49 1.09
CA GLU A 48 18.84 9.86 1.56
C GLU A 48 17.77 9.57 0.51
N ALA A 49 16.60 9.13 0.98
CA ALA A 49 15.31 9.14 0.29
C ALA A 49 15.20 10.28 -0.74
N ASN A 50 15.31 9.96 -2.04
CA ASN A 50 15.08 10.98 -3.05
C ASN A 50 13.58 11.10 -3.30
N GLU A 51 13.04 12.29 -3.00
CA GLU A 51 11.70 12.69 -3.38
C GLU A 51 11.76 13.48 -4.68
N GLU A 52 10.86 13.19 -5.61
CA GLU A 52 10.71 13.93 -6.85
C GLU A 52 9.25 14.31 -7.10
N PRO A 53 8.96 15.34 -7.91
CA PRO A 53 7.59 15.65 -8.27
C PRO A 53 6.99 14.54 -9.16
N VAL A 54 5.76 14.13 -8.86
CA VAL A 54 4.97 13.31 -9.81
C VAL A 54 4.63 14.22 -11.00
N PRO A 55 4.94 13.81 -12.25
CA PRO A 55 4.70 14.64 -13.42
C PRO A 55 3.20 14.90 -13.61
N GLU A 56 2.89 16.00 -14.28
CA GLU A 56 1.50 16.35 -14.62
C GLU A 56 0.87 15.25 -15.48
N THR A 57 1.62 14.77 -16.48
CA THR A 57 1.27 13.60 -17.27
C THR A 57 2.14 12.43 -16.84
N ILE A 58 1.52 11.39 -16.30
CA ILE A 58 2.18 10.13 -15.98
C ILE A 58 2.10 9.24 -17.21
N ASP A 59 3.24 8.70 -17.64
CA ASP A 59 3.32 7.71 -18.71
C ASP A 59 3.96 6.41 -18.23
N ARG A 60 4.04 5.44 -19.14
CA ARG A 60 4.65 4.14 -18.83
C ARG A 60 6.13 4.27 -18.46
N ALA A 61 6.89 5.09 -19.18
CA ALA A 61 8.33 5.20 -18.98
C ALA A 61 8.64 5.72 -17.58
N TRP A 62 7.82 6.66 -17.08
CA TRP A 62 7.94 7.16 -15.72
C TRP A 62 7.55 6.10 -14.66
N ILE A 63 6.48 5.32 -14.89
CA ILE A 63 6.03 4.27 -13.94
C ILE A 63 6.98 3.08 -13.88
N ASP A 64 7.53 2.65 -15.01
CA ASP A 64 8.36 1.45 -15.14
C ASP A 64 9.87 1.77 -15.00
N ASP A 65 10.21 2.97 -14.54
CA ASP A 65 11.59 3.37 -14.26
C ASP A 65 12.19 2.51 -13.15
N GLU A 66 13.42 2.03 -13.36
CA GLU A 66 14.14 1.16 -12.41
C GLU A 66 14.37 1.86 -11.07
N SER A 67 14.47 3.20 -11.05
CA SER A 67 14.57 3.96 -9.80
C SER A 67 13.25 3.98 -9.00
N ARG A 68 12.17 3.40 -9.52
CA ARG A 68 10.83 3.35 -8.90
C ARG A 68 10.29 1.93 -8.85
N GLU A 69 11.17 0.98 -8.56
CA GLU A 69 10.80 -0.42 -8.36
C GLU A 69 9.65 -0.54 -7.34
N GLU A 70 9.81 0.09 -6.18
CA GLU A 70 8.72 0.39 -5.26
C GLU A 70 8.09 1.75 -5.55
N LEU A 71 7.14 1.78 -6.47
CA LEU A 71 6.43 3.01 -6.80
C LEU A 71 5.57 3.47 -5.62
N ARG A 72 5.91 4.63 -5.06
CA ARG A 72 5.12 5.32 -4.05
C ARG A 72 4.82 6.74 -4.51
N MET A 73 3.54 7.08 -4.64
CA MET A 73 3.11 8.41 -5.05
C MET A 73 2.16 9.01 -4.02
N VAL A 74 2.45 10.22 -3.55
CA VAL A 74 1.73 10.89 -2.47
C VAL A 74 1.18 12.23 -2.93
N TRP A 75 -0.07 12.50 -2.57
CA TRP A 75 -0.72 13.80 -2.74
C TRP A 75 -1.36 14.26 -1.44
N SER A 76 -1.58 15.58 -1.34
CA SER A 76 -2.50 16.14 -0.34
C SER A 76 -3.95 15.82 -0.68
N CYS A 77 -4.80 15.73 0.34
CA CYS A 77 -6.25 15.65 0.19
C CYS A 77 -6.89 17.05 0.27
N ALA A 78 -8.00 17.30 -0.43
CA ALA A 78 -8.83 18.51 -0.22
C ALA A 78 -10.05 18.18 0.62
N GLY A 79 -10.52 19.17 1.39
CA GLY A 79 -11.75 19.09 2.17
C GLY A 79 -13.06 19.00 1.36
N ALA A 80 -13.04 19.01 0.03
CA ALA A 80 -14.25 18.88 -0.79
C ALA A 80 -14.76 17.43 -0.90
N GLN A 81 -13.85 16.45 -0.85
CA GLN A 81 -14.14 15.03 -0.87
C GLN A 81 -13.22 14.33 0.13
N ALA A 82 -13.78 13.85 1.24
CA ALA A 82 -13.01 13.20 2.29
C ALA A 82 -12.89 11.70 2.01
N PRO A 83 -11.67 11.13 1.85
CA PRO A 83 -11.49 9.69 1.68
C PRO A 83 -11.80 8.91 2.97
N LEU A 84 -11.88 9.58 4.11
CA LEU A 84 -12.22 9.00 5.41
C LEU A 84 -13.59 9.49 5.91
N ALA A 85 -14.29 8.63 6.64
CA ALA A 85 -15.57 8.95 7.25
C ALA A 85 -15.37 9.79 8.52
N GLY A 86 -15.69 11.09 8.45
CA GLY A 86 -15.74 11.97 9.62
C GLY A 86 -14.39 12.45 10.15
N ALA A 87 -13.28 12.13 9.49
CA ALA A 87 -11.94 12.64 9.81
C ALA A 87 -11.31 13.36 8.63
N GLU A 88 -10.50 14.37 8.93
CA GLU A 88 -9.71 15.08 7.93
C GLU A 88 -8.50 14.23 7.50
N ALA A 89 -8.49 13.84 6.23
CA ALA A 89 -7.35 13.20 5.62
C ALA A 89 -6.31 14.26 5.21
N LYS A 90 -5.05 14.00 5.53
CA LYS A 90 -3.91 14.85 5.14
C LYS A 90 -3.36 14.46 3.78
N THR A 91 -3.12 13.17 3.58
CA THR A 91 -2.52 12.66 2.34
C THR A 91 -3.14 11.35 1.91
N ILE A 92 -3.16 11.13 0.59
CA ILE A 92 -3.37 9.83 -0.05
C ILE A 92 -2.03 9.41 -0.67
N GLU A 93 -1.65 8.16 -0.43
CA GLU A 93 -0.46 7.53 -1.00
C GLU A 93 -0.87 6.27 -1.77
N LEU A 94 -0.48 6.18 -3.04
CA LEU A 94 -0.61 4.99 -3.87
C LEU A 94 0.72 4.24 -3.87
N GLN A 95 0.67 2.93 -3.63
CA GLN A 95 1.85 2.08 -3.52
C GLN A 95 1.74 0.90 -4.48
N ARG A 96 2.80 0.61 -5.22
CA ARG A 96 2.97 -0.60 -6.03
C ARG A 96 4.36 -1.17 -5.79
N ALA A 97 4.45 -2.47 -5.49
CA ALA A 97 5.71 -3.17 -5.32
C ALA A 97 5.76 -4.45 -6.20
N PRO A 98 6.95 -4.86 -6.67
CA PRO A 98 7.12 -6.12 -7.40
C PRO A 98 6.87 -7.30 -6.48
N ASP A 99 7.40 -7.26 -5.25
CA ASP A 99 7.17 -8.25 -4.20
C ASP A 99 6.10 -7.82 -3.20
N PHE A 100 5.72 -8.71 -2.29
CA PHE A 100 4.75 -8.35 -1.27
C PHE A 100 5.40 -7.51 -0.18
N VAL A 101 4.78 -6.38 0.13
CA VAL A 101 5.12 -5.58 1.30
C VAL A 101 4.27 -6.05 2.48
N TYR A 102 4.90 -6.26 3.63
CA TYR A 102 4.23 -6.60 4.88
C TYR A 102 4.55 -5.57 5.99
N PRO A 103 3.55 -4.79 6.44
CA PRO A 103 3.76 -3.85 7.54
C PRO A 103 4.00 -4.59 8.86
N VAL A 104 5.10 -4.29 9.56
CA VAL A 104 5.39 -4.90 10.87
C VAL A 104 4.95 -3.94 11.98
N ARG A 105 3.77 -4.20 12.57
CA ARG A 105 3.19 -3.38 13.65
C ARG A 105 2.50 -4.25 14.70
N LYS A 106 2.33 -3.72 15.92
CA LYS A 106 1.66 -4.45 17.01
C LYS A 106 0.20 -4.80 16.69
N GLU A 107 -0.48 -4.00 15.86
CA GLU A 107 -1.83 -4.23 15.39
C GLU A 107 -1.92 -5.29 14.28
N ILE A 108 -0.79 -5.69 13.70
CA ILE A 108 -0.70 -6.60 12.56
C ILE A 108 0.11 -7.81 13.00
N GLY A 109 -0.57 -8.92 13.30
CA GLY A 109 0.07 -10.18 13.63
C GLY A 109 0.96 -10.70 12.49
N PRO A 110 1.86 -11.66 12.74
CA PRO A 110 2.70 -12.22 11.68
C PRO A 110 1.88 -13.00 10.64
N LEU A 111 2.30 -12.95 9.39
CA LEU A 111 1.81 -13.81 8.31
C LEU A 111 2.84 -14.93 8.07
N PRO A 112 2.44 -16.21 7.94
CA PRO A 112 3.37 -17.27 7.58
C PRO A 112 3.99 -17.06 6.20
N THR A 113 5.32 -16.96 6.15
CA THR A 113 6.12 -16.74 4.92
C THR A 113 6.86 -17.99 4.46
N GLU A 114 6.79 -19.10 5.21
CA GLU A 114 7.48 -20.34 4.86
C GLU A 114 6.88 -21.00 3.61
N CYS A 115 7.72 -21.29 2.64
CA CYS A 115 7.36 -22.09 1.47
C CYS A 115 7.20 -23.57 1.83
N ARG A 116 6.54 -24.35 0.97
CA ARG A 116 6.41 -25.81 1.15
C ARG A 116 7.76 -26.53 1.23
N CYS A 117 8.80 -26.01 0.57
CA CYS A 117 10.16 -26.55 0.64
C CYS A 117 10.93 -26.13 1.89
N LYS A 118 10.30 -25.40 2.82
CA LYS A 118 10.88 -24.89 4.08
C LYS A 118 11.76 -23.66 3.96
N GLU A 119 11.87 -23.08 2.76
CA GLU A 119 12.50 -21.77 2.58
C GLU A 119 11.63 -20.67 3.21
N ASP A 120 12.23 -19.78 3.99
CA ASP A 120 11.56 -18.57 4.44
C ASP A 120 11.62 -17.53 3.32
N LEU A 121 10.46 -17.02 2.91
CA LEU A 121 10.36 -16.02 1.86
C LEU A 121 10.44 -14.59 2.40
N SER A 122 10.53 -14.41 3.72
CA SER A 122 10.66 -13.09 4.33
C SER A 122 12.04 -12.50 4.09
N PHE A 123 12.09 -11.19 3.87
CA PHE A 123 13.32 -10.42 3.84
C PHE A 123 13.11 -9.06 4.51
N GLU A 124 14.19 -8.46 4.96
CA GLU A 124 14.19 -7.08 5.46
C GLU A 124 14.62 -6.16 4.32
N TRP A 125 13.92 -5.05 4.15
CA TRP A 125 14.35 -4.00 3.23
C TRP A 125 15.60 -3.34 3.78
N ASP A 126 16.58 -3.06 2.94
CA ASP A 126 17.74 -2.28 3.34
C ASP A 126 17.32 -0.82 3.57
N GLU A 127 17.30 -0.39 4.83
CA GLU A 127 16.93 0.98 5.22
C GLU A 127 17.95 2.03 4.73
N GLU A 128 19.14 1.61 4.30
CA GLU A 128 20.15 2.49 3.68
C GLU A 128 19.91 2.69 2.16
N GLU A 129 19.18 1.78 1.51
CA GLU A 129 18.88 1.82 0.06
C GLU A 129 17.44 2.28 -0.23
N LEU A 130 16.52 2.03 0.71
CA LEU A 130 15.10 2.29 0.54
C LEU A 130 14.55 3.07 1.71
N THR A 131 13.75 4.09 1.39
CA THR A 131 12.93 4.77 2.40
C THR A 131 11.79 3.84 2.79
N PRO A 132 11.80 3.26 4.00
CA PRO A 132 10.84 2.24 4.32
C PRO A 132 9.44 2.85 4.31
N THR A 133 8.51 2.13 3.69
CA THR A 133 7.11 2.54 3.57
C THR A 133 6.41 2.65 4.94
N PHE A 134 6.99 2.00 5.96
CA PHE A 134 6.52 1.92 7.33
C PHE A 134 7.69 2.14 8.29
N THR A 135 7.41 2.46 9.55
CA THR A 135 8.43 2.49 10.61
C THR A 135 9.23 1.18 10.69
N LYS A 136 8.57 0.05 10.35
CA LYS A 136 9.18 -1.26 10.08
C LYS A 136 8.32 -2.01 9.07
N SER A 137 8.93 -2.53 8.03
CA SER A 137 8.29 -3.44 7.07
C SER A 137 9.23 -4.56 6.68
N THR A 138 8.66 -5.72 6.40
CA THR A 138 9.37 -6.82 5.75
C THR A 138 8.84 -7.00 4.34
N GLY A 139 9.70 -7.43 3.43
CA GLY A 139 9.30 -7.95 2.15
C GLY A 139 8.98 -9.44 2.25
N ILE A 140 8.17 -9.92 1.31
CA ILE A 140 7.94 -11.36 1.10
C ILE A 140 8.08 -11.62 -0.39
N TYR A 141 9.05 -12.45 -0.77
CA TYR A 141 9.28 -12.80 -2.17
C TYR A 141 8.04 -13.44 -2.79
N THR A 142 7.70 -12.98 -3.99
CA THR A 142 6.59 -13.52 -4.77
C THR A 142 6.84 -14.92 -5.30
N GLU A 143 8.10 -15.31 -5.42
CA GLU A 143 8.52 -16.64 -5.85
C GLU A 143 9.61 -17.20 -4.94
N CYS A 144 9.52 -18.48 -4.61
CA CYS A 144 10.55 -19.18 -3.87
C CYS A 144 11.72 -19.56 -4.79
N GLU A 145 12.92 -19.03 -4.55
CA GLU A 145 14.11 -19.35 -5.34
C GLU A 145 14.45 -20.85 -5.36
N ALA A 146 14.20 -21.55 -4.24
CA ALA A 146 14.55 -22.97 -4.11
C ALA A 146 13.64 -23.91 -4.92
N CYS A 147 12.39 -23.53 -5.22
CA CYS A 147 11.44 -24.42 -5.89
C CYS A 147 10.53 -23.76 -6.93
N SER A 148 10.77 -22.48 -7.25
CA SER A 148 10.02 -21.63 -8.19
C SER A 148 8.51 -21.56 -7.93
N ARG A 149 8.10 -21.83 -6.69
CA ARG A 149 6.69 -21.78 -6.32
C ARG A 149 6.29 -20.35 -6.01
N THR A 150 5.25 -19.87 -6.68
CA THR A 150 4.63 -18.58 -6.36
C THR A 150 4.06 -18.58 -4.94
N PHE A 151 4.43 -17.58 -4.16
CA PHE A 151 3.84 -17.30 -2.86
C PHE A 151 2.40 -16.82 -3.02
N ASP A 152 1.51 -17.35 -2.19
CA ASP A 152 0.10 -16.97 -2.17
C ASP A 152 -0.27 -16.55 -0.75
N PRO A 153 -0.27 -15.24 -0.45
CA PRO A 153 -0.56 -14.74 0.90
C PRO A 153 -1.94 -15.19 1.38
N ALA A 154 -2.92 -15.36 0.48
CA ALA A 154 -4.28 -15.74 0.85
C ALA A 154 -4.38 -17.15 1.48
N LYS A 155 -3.33 -17.97 1.36
CA LYS A 155 -3.23 -19.27 2.05
C LYS A 155 -2.80 -19.15 3.53
N GLY A 156 -2.20 -18.03 3.90
CA GLY A 156 -1.89 -17.70 5.28
C GLY A 156 -3.01 -16.86 5.92
N THR A 157 -3.02 -16.83 7.24
CA THR A 157 -3.92 -15.99 8.02
C THR A 157 -3.09 -15.20 9.02
N ALA A 158 -3.39 -13.92 9.20
CA ALA A 158 -2.81 -13.10 10.25
C ALA A 158 -3.91 -12.43 11.07
N LYS A 159 -3.61 -12.18 12.33
CA LYS A 159 -4.54 -11.49 13.24
C LYS A 159 -4.38 -9.99 13.12
N LEU A 160 -5.42 -9.28 12.72
CA LEU A 160 -5.42 -7.81 12.65
C LEU A 160 -6.24 -7.24 13.80
N SER A 161 -5.76 -6.14 14.39
CA SER A 161 -6.48 -5.38 15.42
C SER A 161 -6.87 -4.01 14.87
N ASP A 162 -8.16 -3.71 14.87
CA ASP A 162 -8.63 -2.40 14.45
C ASP A 162 -8.21 -1.34 15.51
N PRO A 163 -7.52 -0.26 15.10
CA PRO A 163 -6.96 0.69 16.05
C PRO A 163 -8.03 1.53 16.76
N VAL A 164 -9.25 1.61 16.21
CA VAL A 164 -10.38 2.37 16.76
C VAL A 164 -11.14 1.53 17.78
N THR A 165 -11.64 0.39 17.34
CA THR A 165 -12.56 -0.47 18.09
C THR A 165 -11.84 -1.49 18.97
N LYS A 166 -10.54 -1.69 18.75
CA LYS A 166 -9.70 -2.74 19.34
C LYS A 166 -10.17 -4.17 19.06
N LYS A 167 -11.16 -4.34 18.18
CA LYS A 167 -11.61 -5.66 17.75
C LYS A 167 -10.50 -6.32 16.96
N THR A 168 -10.34 -7.63 17.17
CA THR A 168 -9.39 -8.44 16.43
C THR A 168 -10.12 -9.38 15.50
N GLU A 169 -9.60 -9.54 14.29
CA GLU A 169 -10.11 -10.45 13.27
C GLU A 169 -8.96 -11.24 12.65
N ASP A 170 -9.23 -12.49 12.31
CA ASP A 170 -8.32 -13.32 11.52
C ASP A 170 -8.56 -13.04 10.03
N VAL A 171 -7.54 -12.50 9.35
CA VAL A 171 -7.64 -12.06 7.96
C VAL A 171 -6.70 -12.89 7.08
N ASN A 172 -7.27 -13.53 6.07
CA ASN A 172 -6.50 -14.26 5.06
C ASN A 172 -5.60 -13.30 4.29
N GLY A 173 -4.32 -13.63 4.14
CA GLY A 173 -3.30 -12.72 3.59
C GLY A 173 -2.83 -11.63 4.54
N GLY A 174 -3.42 -11.50 5.72
CA GLY A 174 -3.04 -10.50 6.70
C GLY A 174 -3.07 -9.08 6.13
N ALA A 175 -1.96 -8.36 6.27
CA ALA A 175 -1.75 -7.06 5.64
C ALA A 175 -0.72 -7.09 4.49
N ALA A 176 -0.45 -8.26 3.90
CA ALA A 176 0.47 -8.37 2.75
C ALA A 176 -0.15 -7.72 1.51
N TYR A 177 0.61 -6.98 0.72
CA TYR A 177 0.10 -6.41 -0.53
C TYR A 177 1.20 -6.17 -1.56
N ARG A 178 0.83 -6.18 -2.83
CA ARG A 178 1.63 -5.62 -3.94
C ARG A 178 1.08 -4.29 -4.43
N PHE A 179 -0.14 -3.95 -4.02
CA PHE A 179 -0.74 -2.65 -4.21
C PHE A 179 -1.60 -2.28 -3.00
N ALA A 180 -1.43 -1.05 -2.52
CA ALA A 180 -2.25 -0.49 -1.46
C ALA A 180 -2.50 1.00 -1.69
N ILE A 181 -3.62 1.48 -1.16
CA ILE A 181 -3.90 2.92 -1.01
C ILE A 181 -3.81 3.23 0.48
N LYS A 182 -2.85 4.06 0.88
CA LYS A 182 -2.69 4.53 2.25
C LYS A 182 -3.26 5.95 2.38
N VAL A 183 -3.99 6.20 3.46
CA VAL A 183 -4.46 7.53 3.84
C VAL A 183 -3.98 7.86 5.23
N VAL A 184 -3.46 9.08 5.39
CA VAL A 184 -2.96 9.60 6.67
C VAL A 184 -3.90 10.65 7.21
N SER A 185 -4.20 10.62 8.51
CA SER A 185 -5.06 11.58 9.21
C SER A 185 -4.55 11.87 10.64
N GLU A 186 -5.14 12.85 11.32
CA GLU A 186 -4.88 13.08 12.76
C GLU A 186 -5.74 12.21 13.67
N GLU A 187 -6.85 11.69 13.14
CA GLU A 187 -7.83 10.91 13.86
C GLU A 187 -8.07 9.58 13.18
N ALA A 188 -8.32 8.54 13.97
CA ALA A 188 -8.60 7.22 13.47
C ALA A 188 -10.01 7.18 12.87
N ALA A 189 -10.11 6.84 11.58
CA ALA A 189 -11.38 6.73 10.87
C ALA A 189 -11.37 5.59 9.86
N ALA A 190 -12.56 5.09 9.53
CA ALA A 190 -12.76 4.17 8.42
C ALA A 190 -12.73 4.94 7.09
N PHE A 191 -12.56 4.22 5.98
CA PHE A 191 -12.74 4.82 4.66
C PHE A 191 -14.19 5.27 4.44
N ALA A 192 -14.36 6.41 3.77
CA ALA A 192 -15.67 6.90 3.39
C ALA A 192 -16.31 5.92 2.37
N PRO A 193 -17.60 5.57 2.49
CA PRO A 193 -18.25 4.62 1.57
C PRO A 193 -18.14 5.01 0.10
N ALA A 194 -18.19 6.31 -0.21
CA ALA A 194 -18.03 6.80 -1.58
C ALA A 194 -16.63 6.55 -2.15
N PHE A 195 -15.59 6.72 -1.32
CA PHE A 195 -14.21 6.46 -1.72
C PHE A 195 -13.98 4.96 -1.93
N LEU A 196 -14.45 4.13 -1.00
CA LEU A 196 -14.37 2.67 -1.13
C LEU A 196 -15.09 2.20 -2.41
N ALA A 197 -16.32 2.64 -2.63
CA ALA A 197 -17.09 2.27 -3.83
C ALA A 197 -16.41 2.72 -5.14
N PHE A 198 -15.76 3.90 -5.13
CA PHE A 198 -14.95 4.36 -6.25
C PHE A 198 -13.79 3.40 -6.51
N VAL A 199 -12.96 3.08 -5.51
CA VAL A 199 -11.81 2.19 -5.66
C VAL A 199 -12.24 0.79 -6.12
N GLU A 200 -13.30 0.24 -5.52
CA GLU A 200 -13.82 -1.09 -5.89
C GLU A 200 -14.31 -1.13 -7.34
N LYS A 201 -14.97 -0.07 -7.80
CA LYS A 201 -15.42 0.07 -9.19
C LYS A 201 -14.24 0.15 -10.16
N GLU A 202 -13.21 0.93 -9.82
CA GLU A 202 -12.04 1.13 -10.69
C GLU A 202 -11.22 -0.15 -10.89
N PHE A 203 -11.16 -1.01 -9.87
CA PHE A 203 -10.44 -2.28 -9.95
C PHE A 203 -11.33 -3.51 -10.22
N GLY A 204 -12.65 -3.34 -10.25
CA GLY A 204 -13.59 -4.45 -10.42
C GLY A 204 -13.48 -5.52 -9.33
N ARG A 205 -13.10 -5.15 -8.11
CA ARG A 205 -12.87 -6.08 -7.00
C ARG A 205 -13.07 -5.42 -5.65
N SER A 206 -13.29 -6.24 -4.63
CA SER A 206 -13.46 -5.77 -3.26
C SER A 206 -12.14 -5.52 -2.54
N PHE A 207 -12.18 -4.58 -1.60
CA PHE A 207 -11.06 -4.23 -0.73
C PHE A 207 -11.40 -4.51 0.73
N TYR A 208 -10.39 -4.55 1.57
CA TYR A 208 -10.56 -4.52 3.02
C TYR A 208 -9.66 -3.44 3.61
N GLU A 209 -10.02 -3.01 4.82
CA GLU A 209 -9.34 -1.94 5.51
C GLU A 209 -8.39 -2.49 6.56
N VAL A 210 -7.19 -1.92 6.63
CA VAL A 210 -6.25 -2.10 7.73
C VAL A 210 -5.99 -0.73 8.33
N GLY A 211 -5.79 -0.63 9.64
CA GLY A 211 -5.42 0.63 10.27
C GLY A 211 -4.40 0.45 11.38
N ALA A 212 -3.60 1.48 11.61
CA ALA A 212 -2.65 1.54 12.72
C ALA A 212 -2.42 3.00 13.14
N ALA A 213 -2.00 3.20 14.38
CA ALA A 213 -1.41 4.46 14.81
C ALA A 213 0.06 4.50 14.34
N SER A 214 0.53 5.66 13.87
CA SER A 214 1.95 5.93 13.57
C SER A 214 2.69 6.42 14.81
#